data_AF-A0AAE2Y572-F1
#
_entry.id   AF-A0AAE2Y572-F1
#
_cell.length_a   1.000
_cell.length_b   1.000
_cell.length_c   1.000
_cell.angle_alpha   90.00
_cell.angle_beta   90.00
_cell.angle_gamma   90.00
#
_symmetry.space_group_name_H-M   'P 1'
#
loop_
_entity.id
_entity.type
_entity.pdbx_description
1 polymer ?
#
loop_
_entity_poly.entity_id
_entity_poly.type
_entity_poly.pdbx_seq_one_letter_code
_entity_poly.pdbx_strand_id
1 'polypeptide(L)'
;MKSVEYWLKLPVRIILKPKTTMQELKQSESIRIPIVYMLTLGLITSVMAAILTQYGISYVDPRNCGGSAQILAGWVIAHYGYTWPTLNQILGYILLNEFGYFILTIAFIPFTAPLARRLKLRDTEDAPKSIRYYVLRCVQAICYGMTPASIFGWIPNPVSIIGLWASMWQLYALKIFYDFNWKKAILVFAAGFLGVLLLREVASLPWILGVIR
;
A
#
# COMPACT_ATOMS: atom_id res chain seq x y z
N MET A 1 0.21 -12.11 -24.09
CA MET A 1 0.21 -12.34 -22.62
C MET A 1 1.66 -12.46 -22.15
N LYS A 2 2.09 -11.76 -21.09
CA LYS A 2 3.44 -11.95 -20.51
C LYS A 2 3.50 -13.31 -19.79
N SER A 3 4.62 -14.03 -19.88
CA SER A 3 4.79 -15.38 -19.33
C SER A 3 4.74 -15.39 -17.79
N VAL A 4 4.43 -16.55 -17.19
CA VAL A 4 4.51 -16.76 -15.72
C VAL A 4 5.91 -16.40 -15.19
N GLU A 5 6.94 -16.73 -15.96
CA GLU A 5 8.33 -16.39 -15.65
C GLU A 5 8.57 -14.88 -15.54
N TYR A 6 7.93 -14.06 -16.39
CA TYR A 6 7.98 -12.61 -16.27
C TYR A 6 7.41 -12.14 -14.93
N TRP A 7 6.33 -12.76 -14.46
CA TRP A 7 5.69 -12.42 -13.18
C TRP A 7 6.55 -12.85 -11.98
N LEU A 8 7.21 -14.00 -12.05
CA LEU A 8 8.16 -14.46 -11.03
C LEU A 8 9.40 -13.57 -10.94
N LYS A 9 9.87 -13.03 -12.07
CA LYS A 9 11.02 -12.11 -12.14
C LYS A 9 10.66 -10.64 -11.86
N LEU A 10 9.37 -10.33 -11.74
CA LEU A 10 8.89 -8.96 -11.56
C LEU A 10 9.46 -8.27 -10.30
N PRO A 11 9.54 -8.92 -9.12
CA PRO A 11 10.10 -8.31 -7.92
C PRO A 11 11.55 -7.85 -8.13
N VAL A 12 12.40 -8.73 -8.69
CA VAL A 12 13.81 -8.44 -8.97
C VAL A 12 13.96 -7.30 -9.98
N ARG A 13 13.15 -7.31 -11.05
CA ARG A 13 13.17 -6.22 -12.05
C ARG A 13 12.76 -4.88 -11.47
N ILE A 14 11.88 -4.86 -10.48
CA ILE A 14 11.43 -3.61 -9.87
C ILE A 14 12.48 -3.03 -8.93
N ILE A 15 13.20 -3.87 -8.19
CA ILE A 15 14.35 -3.44 -7.39
C ILE A 15 15.43 -2.85 -8.30
N LEU A 16 15.75 -3.53 -9.40
CA LEU A 16 16.86 -3.14 -10.28
C LEU A 16 16.49 -2.04 -11.28
N LYS A 17 15.23 -1.96 -11.73
CA LYS A 17 14.74 -1.06 -12.79
C LYS A 17 13.35 -0.50 -12.47
N PRO A 18 13.18 0.27 -11.38
CA PRO A 18 11.86 0.72 -10.90
C PRO A 18 11.12 1.59 -11.91
N LYS A 19 11.82 2.54 -12.57
CA LYS A 19 11.22 3.47 -13.54
C LYS A 19 10.71 2.77 -14.79
N THR A 20 11.54 1.89 -15.38
CA THR A 20 11.14 1.10 -16.56
C THR A 20 9.94 0.24 -16.23
N THR A 21 9.93 -0.38 -15.05
CA THR A 21 8.82 -1.25 -14.68
C THR A 21 7.54 -0.46 -14.43
N MET A 22 7.61 0.72 -13.82
CA MET A 22 6.45 1.61 -13.66
C MET A 22 5.82 2.01 -15.01
N GLN A 23 6.66 2.31 -16.02
CA GLN A 23 6.19 2.59 -17.37
C GLN A 23 5.54 1.37 -18.04
N GLU A 24 6.14 0.18 -17.89
CA GLU A 24 5.55 -1.08 -18.38
C GLU A 24 4.21 -1.38 -17.71
N LEU A 25 4.09 -1.17 -16.39
CA LEU A 25 2.83 -1.40 -15.67
C LEU A 25 1.77 -0.36 -16.01
N LYS A 26 2.15 0.85 -16.41
CA LYS A 26 1.20 1.82 -16.96
C LYS A 26 0.56 1.33 -18.27
N GLN A 27 1.21 0.45 -19.03
CA GLN A 27 0.61 -0.13 -20.22
C GLN A 27 -0.34 -1.30 -19.91
N SER A 28 -0.33 -1.82 -18.68
CA SER A 28 -1.25 -2.89 -18.28
C SER A 28 -2.67 -2.37 -18.06
N GLU A 29 -3.64 -3.08 -18.63
CA GLU A 29 -5.09 -2.88 -18.39
C GLU A 29 -5.64 -3.71 -17.21
N SER A 30 -4.79 -4.52 -16.58
CA SER A 30 -5.17 -5.43 -15.50
C SER A 30 -4.70 -4.95 -14.13
N ILE A 31 -5.62 -4.97 -13.16
CA ILE A 31 -5.35 -4.70 -11.73
C ILE A 31 -4.58 -5.85 -11.06
N ARG A 32 -4.58 -7.05 -11.64
CA ARG A 32 -3.95 -8.23 -11.01
C ARG A 32 -2.46 -8.01 -10.82
N ILE A 33 -1.85 -7.35 -11.79
CA ILE A 33 -0.42 -7.15 -11.87
C ILE A 33 0.10 -6.27 -10.72
N PRO A 34 -0.41 -5.04 -10.50
CA PRO A 34 0.03 -4.22 -9.36
C PRO A 34 -0.28 -4.87 -8.01
N ILE A 35 -1.36 -5.65 -7.90
CA ILE A 35 -1.69 -6.40 -6.66
C ILE A 35 -0.68 -7.52 -6.41
N VAL A 36 -0.44 -8.41 -7.38
CA VAL A 36 0.57 -9.49 -7.26
C VAL A 36 1.94 -8.90 -6.95
N TYR A 37 2.26 -7.76 -7.56
CA TYR A 37 3.46 -7.01 -7.28
C TYR A 37 3.57 -6.59 -5.82
N MET A 38 2.55 -5.89 -5.31
CA MET A 38 2.48 -5.43 -3.93
C MET A 38 2.58 -6.61 -2.96
N LEU A 39 1.84 -7.69 -3.20
CA LEU A 39 1.83 -8.86 -2.32
C LEU A 39 3.16 -9.62 -2.32
N THR A 40 3.80 -9.75 -3.48
CA THR A 40 5.10 -10.44 -3.56
C THR A 40 6.19 -9.67 -2.84
N LEU A 41 6.22 -8.34 -2.95
CA LEU A 41 7.17 -7.54 -2.19
C LEU A 41 6.79 -7.46 -0.71
N GLY A 42 5.51 -7.24 -0.42
CA GLY A 42 4.95 -7.21 0.91
C GLY A 42 5.37 -8.45 1.71
N LEU A 43 5.43 -9.61 1.05
CA LEU A 43 5.80 -10.87 1.67
C LEU A 43 7.18 -10.82 2.34
N ILE A 44 8.14 -10.07 1.78
CA ILE A 44 9.47 -9.89 2.38
C ILE A 44 9.32 -9.18 3.73
N THR A 45 8.67 -8.02 3.75
CA THR A 45 8.41 -7.29 5.00
C THR A 45 7.56 -8.12 5.96
N SER A 46 6.54 -8.82 5.47
CA SER A 46 5.64 -9.67 6.26
C SER A 46 6.39 -10.78 6.97
N VAL A 47 7.24 -11.54 6.25
CA VAL A 47 8.03 -12.64 6.82
C VAL A 47 9.07 -12.12 7.80
N MET A 48 9.83 -11.09 7.40
CA MET A 48 10.91 -10.56 8.24
C MET A 48 10.35 -9.92 9.52
N ALA A 49 9.27 -9.14 9.43
CA ALA A 49 8.62 -8.55 10.61
C ALA A 49 8.00 -9.62 11.52
N ALA A 50 7.39 -10.67 10.96
CA ALA A 50 6.85 -11.78 11.73
C ALA A 50 7.94 -12.50 12.53
N ILE A 51 9.10 -12.76 11.91
CA ILE A 51 10.26 -13.37 12.57
C ILE A 51 10.79 -12.44 13.67
N LEU A 52 11.03 -11.16 13.36
CA LEU A 52 11.54 -10.19 14.33
C LEU A 52 10.60 -9.98 15.53
N THR A 53 9.29 -10.14 15.32
CA THR A 53 8.31 -10.15 16.42
C THR A 53 8.58 -11.26 17.42
N GLN A 54 9.01 -12.44 16.97
CA GLN A 54 9.39 -13.55 17.85
C GLN A 54 10.67 -13.26 18.64
N TYR A 55 11.49 -12.32 18.18
CA TYR A 55 12.70 -11.84 18.88
C TYR A 55 12.44 -10.57 19.72
N GLY A 56 11.17 -10.24 19.99
CA GLY A 56 10.79 -9.16 20.90
C GLY A 56 10.65 -7.78 20.25
N ILE A 57 10.76 -7.67 18.92
CA ILE A 57 10.45 -6.42 18.21
C ILE A 57 8.94 -6.24 18.14
N SER A 58 8.41 -5.25 18.86
CA SER A 58 6.99 -4.92 18.75
C SER A 58 6.70 -4.03 17.55
N TYR A 59 6.01 -4.57 16.55
CA TYR A 59 5.41 -3.79 15.46
C TYR A 59 4.02 -3.23 15.81
N VAL A 60 3.56 -3.37 17.08
CA VAL A 60 2.46 -2.53 17.57
C VAL A 60 2.95 -1.09 17.77
N ASP A 61 4.23 -0.94 18.16
CA ASP A 61 4.88 0.35 18.26
C ASP A 61 5.04 0.95 16.86
N PRO A 62 4.38 2.09 16.57
CA PRO A 62 4.50 2.74 15.28
C PRO A 62 5.94 3.05 14.93
N ARG A 63 6.86 3.22 15.90
CA ARG A 63 8.30 3.50 15.70
C ARG A 63 9.06 2.36 15.02
N ASN A 64 8.56 1.13 15.04
CA ASN A 64 9.22 -0.02 14.44
C ASN A 64 8.69 -0.39 13.05
N CYS A 65 7.66 0.30 12.55
CA CYS A 65 6.92 -0.15 11.38
C CYS A 65 7.30 0.58 10.08
N GLY A 66 7.41 -0.14 8.97
CA GLY A 66 7.48 0.49 7.64
C GLY A 66 6.14 1.02 7.13
N GLY A 67 5.02 0.57 7.72
CA GLY A 67 3.69 1.00 7.33
C GLY A 67 2.60 0.51 8.28
N SER A 68 1.39 1.06 8.13
CA SER A 68 0.25 0.80 9.00
C SER A 68 -0.30 -0.64 8.93
N ALA A 69 -0.02 -1.39 7.85
CA ALA A 69 -0.37 -2.80 7.76
C ALA A 69 0.33 -3.65 8.84
N GLN A 70 1.58 -3.32 9.17
CA GLN A 70 2.35 -4.02 10.21
C GLN A 70 1.80 -3.72 11.61
N ILE A 71 1.33 -2.49 11.82
CA ILE A 71 0.66 -2.09 13.07
C ILE A 71 -0.59 -2.93 13.30
N LEU A 72 -1.41 -3.10 12.26
CA LEU A 72 -2.61 -3.93 12.33
C LEU A 72 -2.25 -5.40 12.64
N ALA A 73 -1.30 -5.98 11.89
CA ALA A 73 -0.89 -7.36 12.08
C ALA A 73 -0.31 -7.59 13.49
N GLY A 74 0.59 -6.71 13.93
CA GLY A 74 1.17 -6.75 15.27
C GLY A 74 0.10 -6.62 16.35
N TRP A 75 -0.87 -5.71 16.19
CA TRP A 75 -1.95 -5.52 17.15
C TRP A 75 -2.81 -6.78 17.30
N VAL A 76 -3.24 -7.38 16.18
CA VAL A 76 -4.05 -8.61 16.20
C VAL A 76 -3.30 -9.76 16.85
N ILE A 77 -2.02 -9.97 16.50
CA ILE A 77 -1.21 -11.03 17.09
C ILE A 77 -1.00 -10.79 18.59
N ALA A 78 -0.74 -9.55 19.01
CA ALA A 78 -0.56 -9.23 20.43
C ALA A 78 -1.84 -9.44 21.26
N HIS A 79 -3.03 -9.14 20.72
CA HIS A 79 -4.29 -9.19 21.47
C HIS A 79 -4.99 -10.55 21.40
N TYR A 80 -4.97 -11.20 20.23
CA TYR A 80 -5.71 -12.44 19.99
C TYR A 80 -4.81 -13.65 19.74
N GLY A 81 -3.58 -13.40 19.28
CA GLY A 81 -2.64 -14.44 18.87
C GLY A 81 -1.60 -14.85 19.91
N TYR A 82 -1.53 -14.18 21.07
CA TYR A 82 -0.42 -14.37 22.01
C TYR A 82 -0.33 -15.78 22.60
N THR A 83 -1.45 -16.52 22.66
CA THR A 83 -1.52 -17.91 23.11
C THR A 83 -1.31 -18.92 21.98
N TRP A 84 -1.26 -18.48 20.73
CA TRP A 84 -1.11 -19.38 19.60
C TRP A 84 0.31 -19.96 19.55
N PRO A 85 0.49 -21.16 19.00
CA PRO A 85 1.82 -21.67 18.68
C PRO A 85 2.61 -20.68 17.83
N THR A 86 3.93 -20.62 18.02
CA THR A 86 4.84 -19.69 17.32
C THR A 86 4.64 -19.68 15.80
N LEU A 87 4.51 -20.86 15.19
CA LEU A 87 4.28 -20.96 13.74
C LEU A 87 2.96 -20.30 13.32
N ASN A 88 1.90 -20.45 14.12
CA ASN A 88 0.60 -19.83 13.84
C ASN A 88 0.65 -18.31 14.03
N GLN A 89 1.44 -17.81 14.98
CA GLN A 89 1.68 -16.37 15.13
C GLN A 89 2.39 -15.80 13.91
N ILE A 90 3.43 -16.49 13.42
CA ILE A 90 4.17 -16.07 12.22
C ILE A 90 3.26 -16.06 10.99
N LEU A 91 2.56 -17.17 10.73
CA LEU A 91 1.65 -17.28 9.58
C LEU A 91 0.49 -16.28 9.67
N GLY A 92 -0.09 -16.12 10.86
CA GLY A 92 -1.12 -15.13 11.13
C GLY A 92 -0.64 -13.72 10.84
N TYR A 93 0.54 -13.34 11.34
CA TYR A 93 1.14 -12.03 11.09
C TYR A 93 1.32 -11.79 9.59
N ILE A 94 1.88 -12.75 8.86
CA ILE A 94 2.10 -12.63 7.41
C ILE A 94 0.77 -12.37 6.69
N LEU A 95 -0.24 -13.20 6.95
CA LEU A 95 -1.55 -13.08 6.32
C LEU A 95 -2.23 -11.74 6.64
N LEU A 96 -2.17 -11.32 7.90
CA LEU A 96 -2.77 -10.06 8.35
C LEU A 96 -2.06 -8.84 7.74
N ASN A 97 -0.74 -8.88 7.61
CA ASN A 97 0.02 -7.78 7.01
C ASN A 97 -0.29 -7.67 5.50
N GLU A 98 -0.30 -8.79 4.77
CA GLU A 98 -0.71 -8.83 3.36
C GLU A 98 -2.13 -8.31 3.15
N PHE A 99 -3.05 -8.75 4.01
CA PHE A 99 -4.43 -8.29 3.99
C PHE A 99 -4.53 -6.79 4.30
N GLY A 100 -3.72 -6.29 5.22
CA GLY A 100 -3.58 -4.86 5.53
C GLY A 100 -3.17 -4.03 4.31
N TYR A 101 -2.19 -4.48 3.50
CA TYR A 101 -1.83 -3.81 2.25
C TYR A 101 -2.98 -3.76 1.24
N PHE A 102 -3.77 -4.85 1.16
CA PHE A 102 -4.95 -4.89 0.31
C PHE A 102 -6.04 -3.90 0.78
N ILE A 103 -6.33 -3.85 2.08
CA ILE A 103 -7.27 -2.87 2.67
C ILE A 103 -6.82 -1.45 2.37
N LEU A 104 -5.55 -1.13 2.62
CA LEU A 104 -5.00 0.21 2.37
C LEU A 104 -5.15 0.61 0.90
N THR A 105 -4.87 -0.31 -0.02
CA THR A 105 -5.05 -0.07 -1.45
C THR A 105 -6.51 0.27 -1.79
N ILE A 106 -7.47 -0.49 -1.25
CA ILE A 106 -8.89 -0.24 -1.47
C ILE A 106 -9.34 1.08 -0.83
N ALA A 107 -8.87 1.38 0.38
CA ALA A 107 -9.25 2.57 1.15
C ALA A 107 -8.88 3.89 0.45
N PHE A 108 -7.81 3.91 -0.35
CA PHE A 108 -7.43 5.08 -1.14
C PHE A 108 -8.34 5.33 -2.37
N ILE A 109 -8.90 4.28 -2.98
CA ILE A 109 -9.68 4.36 -4.23
C ILE A 109 -10.82 5.40 -4.15
N PRO A 110 -11.72 5.40 -3.15
CA PRO A 110 -12.87 6.30 -3.13
C PRO A 110 -12.50 7.78 -3.04
N PHE A 111 -11.28 8.12 -2.59
CA PHE A 111 -10.84 9.51 -2.48
C PHE A 111 -9.98 9.93 -3.67
N THR A 112 -9.07 9.06 -4.10
CA THR A 112 -8.08 9.37 -5.14
C THR A 112 -8.68 9.27 -6.54
N ALA A 113 -9.42 8.19 -6.86
CA ALA A 113 -9.90 7.96 -8.23
C ALA A 113 -10.98 8.96 -8.70
N PRO A 114 -12.00 9.32 -7.89
CA PRO A 114 -12.99 10.32 -8.29
C PRO A 114 -12.39 11.73 -8.47
N LEU A 115 -11.48 12.13 -7.59
CA LEU A 115 -10.81 13.42 -7.71
C LEU A 115 -9.88 13.45 -8.93
N ALA A 116 -9.09 12.40 -9.15
CA ALA A 116 -8.26 12.27 -10.35
C ALA A 116 -9.11 12.34 -11.63
N ARG A 117 -10.28 11.69 -11.63
CA ARG A 117 -11.26 11.76 -12.73
C ARG A 117 -11.72 13.19 -12.97
N ARG A 118 -12.18 13.88 -11.93
CA ARG A 118 -12.65 15.26 -12.02
C ARG A 118 -11.58 16.21 -12.57
N LEU A 119 -10.34 16.10 -12.07
CA LEU A 119 -9.23 16.96 -12.48
C LEU A 119 -8.70 16.67 -13.89
N LYS A 120 -8.91 15.44 -14.41
CA LYS A 120 -8.47 15.08 -15.76
C LYS A 120 -9.54 15.42 -16.80
N LEU A 121 -10.81 15.17 -16.50
CA LEU A 121 -11.94 15.54 -17.37
C LEU A 121 -12.09 17.06 -17.54
N ARG A 122 -11.69 17.86 -16.55
CA ARG A 122 -11.77 19.33 -16.63
C ARG A 122 -10.73 19.94 -17.58
N ASP A 123 -9.58 19.29 -17.73
CA ASP A 123 -8.41 19.89 -18.37
C ASP A 123 -8.11 19.30 -19.76
N THR A 124 -8.77 18.21 -20.15
CA THR A 124 -8.50 17.52 -21.41
C THR A 124 -9.79 16.92 -21.96
N GLU A 125 -10.21 17.36 -23.14
CA GLU A 125 -11.42 16.85 -23.81
C GLU A 125 -11.31 15.35 -24.15
N ASP A 126 -10.10 14.89 -24.51
CA ASP A 126 -9.78 13.49 -24.79
C ASP A 126 -9.55 12.61 -23.54
N ALA A 127 -9.85 13.12 -22.35
CA ALA A 127 -9.66 12.36 -21.13
C ALA A 127 -10.54 11.09 -21.09
N PRO A 128 -10.01 9.93 -20.67
CA PRO A 128 -10.79 8.70 -20.56
C PRO A 128 -12.00 8.90 -19.64
N LYS A 129 -13.23 8.66 -20.13
CA LYS A 129 -14.45 8.87 -19.31
C LYS A 129 -14.74 7.73 -18.32
N SER A 130 -14.16 6.55 -18.58
CA SER A 130 -14.39 5.31 -17.83
C SER A 130 -13.86 5.38 -16.40
N ILE A 131 -14.70 5.06 -15.42
CA ILE A 131 -14.32 4.98 -14.00
C ILE A 131 -13.25 3.90 -13.80
N ARG A 132 -13.35 2.78 -14.52
CA ARG A 132 -12.40 1.66 -14.45
C ARG A 132 -10.97 2.12 -14.75
N TYR A 133 -10.79 3.05 -15.68
CA TYR A 133 -9.49 3.65 -15.98
C TYR A 133 -8.87 4.27 -14.73
N TYR A 134 -9.61 5.14 -14.04
CA TYR A 134 -9.10 5.85 -12.87
C TYR A 134 -8.85 4.91 -11.70
N VAL A 135 -9.76 3.97 -11.44
CA VAL A 135 -9.55 2.96 -10.39
C VAL A 135 -8.28 2.15 -10.65
N LEU A 136 -8.06 1.69 -11.89
CA LEU A 136 -6.85 0.96 -12.27
C LEU A 136 -5.58 1.79 -12.04
N ARG A 137 -5.55 3.05 -12.50
CA ARG A 137 -4.41 3.95 -12.29
C ARG A 137 -4.14 4.23 -10.81
N CYS A 138 -5.21 4.33 -10.02
CA CYS A 138 -5.13 4.46 -8.57
C CYS A 138 -4.43 3.25 -7.94
N VAL A 139 -4.93 2.05 -8.21
CA VAL A 139 -4.37 0.79 -7.68
C VAL A 139 -2.91 0.66 -8.10
N GLN A 140 -2.59 0.91 -9.38
CA GLN A 140 -1.21 0.90 -9.85
C GLN A 140 -0.33 1.87 -9.05
N ALA A 141 -0.75 3.13 -8.92
CA ALA A 141 0.03 4.14 -8.22
C ALA A 141 0.25 3.82 -6.73
N ILE A 142 -0.78 3.30 -6.04
CA ILE A 142 -0.69 2.96 -4.62
C ILE A 142 0.23 1.76 -4.41
N CYS A 143 -0.01 0.66 -5.13
CA CYS A 143 0.80 -0.55 -5.02
C CYS A 143 2.29 -0.24 -5.31
N TYR A 144 2.56 0.64 -6.28
CA TYR A 144 3.91 1.16 -6.51
C TYR A 144 4.43 2.08 -5.41
N GLY A 145 3.60 2.96 -4.88
CA GLY A 145 4.00 3.83 -3.78
C GLY A 145 4.47 3.05 -2.54
N MET A 146 3.86 1.89 -2.30
CA MET A 146 4.19 1.02 -1.17
C MET A 146 5.53 0.29 -1.30
N THR A 147 6.25 0.38 -2.43
CA THR A 147 7.52 -0.33 -2.67
C THR A 147 8.52 -0.19 -1.53
N PRO A 148 8.86 1.02 -1.06
CA PRO A 148 9.91 1.17 -0.05
C PRO A 148 9.54 0.50 1.27
N ALA A 149 8.28 0.65 1.69
CA ALA A 149 7.74 -0.01 2.88
C ALA A 149 7.69 -1.54 2.73
N SER A 150 7.42 -2.04 1.52
CA SER A 150 7.35 -3.47 1.24
C SER A 150 8.73 -4.15 1.23
N ILE A 151 9.81 -3.40 0.98
CA ILE A 151 11.18 -3.95 0.95
C ILE A 151 11.89 -3.75 2.29
N PHE A 152 11.78 -2.57 2.87
CA PHE A 152 12.58 -2.15 4.01
C PHE A 152 11.77 -2.00 5.31
N GLY A 153 10.45 -2.16 5.25
CA GLY A 153 9.56 -1.88 6.37
C GLY A 153 9.71 -2.82 7.57
N TRP A 154 10.42 -3.93 7.40
CA TRP A 154 10.77 -4.84 8.49
C TRP A 154 11.94 -4.35 9.35
N ILE A 155 12.75 -3.40 8.88
CA ILE A 155 13.84 -2.85 9.69
C ILE A 155 13.20 -2.12 10.89
N PRO A 156 13.65 -2.29 12.15
CA PRO A 156 13.13 -1.54 13.29
C PRO A 156 13.66 -0.09 13.32
N ASN A 157 12.89 0.85 13.88
CA ASN A 157 13.18 2.30 13.88
C ASN A 157 13.29 3.05 12.52
N PRO A 158 12.60 2.70 11.41
CA PRO A 158 12.81 3.37 10.13
C PRO A 158 11.66 4.32 9.74
N VAL A 159 10.62 4.42 10.58
CA VAL A 159 9.26 4.84 10.22
C VAL A 159 9.21 6.16 9.51
N SER A 160 9.94 7.14 10.05
CA SER A 160 9.98 8.48 9.51
C SER A 160 10.54 8.45 8.09
N ILE A 161 11.63 7.70 7.87
CA ILE A 161 12.35 7.72 6.60
C ILE A 161 11.64 6.85 5.56
N ILE A 162 11.27 5.61 5.90
CA ILE A 162 10.62 4.68 4.96
C ILE A 162 9.20 5.13 4.64
N GLY A 163 8.44 5.59 5.64
CA GLY A 163 7.08 6.08 5.42
C GLY A 163 7.06 7.34 4.54
N LEU A 164 7.99 8.28 4.77
CA LEU A 164 8.16 9.45 3.89
C LEU A 164 8.62 9.02 2.49
N TRP A 165 9.54 8.06 2.40
CA TRP A 165 10.01 7.56 1.11
C TRP A 165 8.89 6.90 0.30
N ALA A 166 8.08 6.05 0.93
CA ALA A 166 6.90 5.45 0.32
C ALA A 166 5.88 6.52 -0.13
N SER A 167 5.66 7.53 0.70
CA SER A 167 4.78 8.66 0.35
C SER A 167 5.28 9.44 -0.87
N MET A 168 6.59 9.71 -0.95
CA MET A 168 7.21 10.35 -2.11
C MET A 168 7.07 9.50 -3.37
N TRP A 169 7.29 8.18 -3.26
CA TRP A 169 7.10 7.26 -4.38
C TRP A 169 5.64 7.18 -4.82
N GLN A 170 4.69 7.18 -3.89
CA GLN A 170 3.26 7.16 -4.21
C GLN A 170 2.84 8.45 -4.92
N LEU A 171 3.31 9.61 -4.44
CA LEU A 171 3.09 10.90 -5.11
C LEU A 171 3.68 10.91 -6.52
N TYR A 172 4.91 10.42 -6.69
CA TYR A 172 5.55 10.31 -8.00
C TYR A 172 4.79 9.34 -8.92
N ALA A 173 4.34 8.20 -8.40
CA ALA A 173 3.57 7.24 -9.16
C ALA A 173 2.24 7.85 -9.63
N LEU A 174 1.51 8.55 -8.77
CA LEU A 174 0.28 9.26 -9.15
C LEU A 174 0.51 10.25 -10.29
N LYS A 175 1.62 10.99 -10.24
CA LYS A 175 2.05 11.89 -11.32
C LYS A 175 2.21 11.14 -12.65
N ILE A 176 2.88 9.99 -12.65
CA ILE A 176 3.19 9.22 -13.86
C ILE A 176 1.97 8.47 -14.40
N PHE A 177 1.20 7.79 -13.54
CA PHE A 177 0.05 6.97 -13.95
C PHE A 177 -1.13 7.81 -14.46
N TYR A 178 -1.33 9.01 -13.89
CA TYR A 178 -2.38 9.93 -14.31
C TYR A 178 -1.90 11.04 -15.25
N ASP A 179 -0.63 11.07 -15.67
CA ASP A 179 -0.05 12.17 -16.47
C ASP A 179 -0.33 13.56 -15.89
N PHE A 180 -0.21 13.67 -14.56
CA PHE A 180 -0.43 14.92 -13.87
C PHE A 180 0.83 15.78 -13.82
N ASN A 181 0.61 17.09 -13.70
CA ASN A 181 1.63 17.98 -13.17
C ASN A 181 1.73 17.78 -11.64
N TRP A 182 2.77 18.35 -11.03
CA TRP A 182 3.00 18.19 -9.59
C TRP A 182 1.83 18.70 -8.74
N LYS A 183 1.21 19.83 -9.10
CA LYS A 183 0.09 20.41 -8.34
C LYS A 183 -1.09 19.43 -8.22
N LYS A 184 -1.51 18.84 -9.36
CA LYS A 184 -2.60 17.85 -9.37
C LYS A 184 -2.23 16.57 -8.65
N ALA A 185 -0.99 16.09 -8.82
CA ALA A 185 -0.51 14.89 -8.13
C ALA A 185 -0.54 15.09 -6.60
N ILE A 186 -0.08 16.25 -6.11
CA ILE A 186 -0.10 16.60 -4.68
C ILE A 186 -1.54 16.68 -4.17
N LEU A 187 -2.44 17.33 -4.90
CA LEU A 187 -3.85 17.46 -4.50
C LEU A 187 -4.53 16.09 -4.38
N VAL A 188 -4.31 15.21 -5.36
CA VAL A 188 -4.88 13.86 -5.41
C VAL A 188 -4.27 12.95 -4.34
N PHE A 189 -2.96 13.07 -4.10
CA PHE A 189 -2.27 12.38 -3.02
C PHE A 189 -2.81 12.81 -1.65
N ALA A 190 -2.90 14.13 -1.41
CA ALA A 190 -3.42 14.70 -0.16
C ALA A 190 -4.87 14.26 0.09
N ALA A 191 -5.74 14.28 -0.93
CA ALA A 191 -7.10 13.79 -0.80
C ALA A 191 -7.16 12.30 -0.43
N GLY A 192 -6.31 11.47 -1.04
CA GLY A 192 -6.18 10.05 -0.69
C GLY A 192 -5.73 9.87 0.77
N PHE A 193 -4.66 10.55 1.15
CA PHE A 193 -4.08 10.47 2.48
C PHE A 193 -5.05 10.94 3.58
N LEU A 194 -5.65 12.13 3.40
CA LEU A 194 -6.65 12.67 4.33
C LEU A 194 -7.92 11.82 4.37
N GLY A 195 -8.34 11.26 3.24
CA GLY A 195 -9.47 10.35 3.18
C GLY A 195 -9.24 9.07 3.97
N VAL A 196 -8.05 8.48 3.89
CA VAL A 196 -7.68 7.31 4.71
C VAL A 196 -7.60 7.68 6.19
N LEU A 197 -7.07 8.86 6.53
CA LEU A 197 -7.10 9.35 7.92
C LEU A 197 -8.54 9.53 8.42
N LEU A 198 -9.44 10.08 7.60
CA LEU A 198 -10.85 10.20 7.94
C LEU A 198 -11.49 8.83 8.17
N LEU A 199 -11.22 7.84 7.30
CA LEU A 199 -11.71 6.47 7.49
C LEU A 199 -11.22 5.87 8.81
N ARG A 200 -9.97 6.13 9.19
CA ARG A 200 -9.42 5.69 10.48
C ARG A 200 -10.20 6.29 11.65
N GLU A 201 -10.47 7.60 11.62
CA GLU A 201 -11.24 8.27 12.68
C GLU A 201 -12.69 7.78 12.71
N VAL A 202 -13.31 7.52 11.55
CA VAL A 202 -14.66 6.94 11.50
C VAL A 202 -14.68 5.51 12.05
N ALA A 203 -13.66 4.71 11.72
CA ALA A 203 -13.55 3.34 12.21
C ALA A 203 -13.26 3.25 13.72
N SER A 204 -12.69 4.30 14.33
CA SER A 204 -12.48 4.38 15.77
C SER A 204 -13.70 4.86 16.55
N LEU A 205 -14.72 5.46 15.89
CA LEU A 205 -15.93 5.95 16.55
C LEU A 205 -16.67 4.89 17.39
N PRO A 206 -16.84 3.62 16.97
CA PRO A 206 -17.50 2.61 17.82
C PRO A 206 -16.78 2.36 19.15
N TRP A 207 -15.45 2.48 19.18
CA TRP A 207 -14.64 2.39 20.39
C TRP A 207 -14.77 3.65 21.26
N ILE A 208 -14.72 4.84 20.63
CA ILE A 208 -14.87 6.13 21.33
C ILE A 208 -16.27 6.26 21.95
N LEU A 209 -17.30 5.79 21.25
CA LEU A 209 -18.69 5.83 21.68
C LEU A 209 -19.08 4.67 22.60
N GLY A 210 -18.13 3.78 22.94
CA GLY A 210 -18.35 2.66 23.86
C GLY A 210 -19.33 1.59 23.35
N VAL A 211 -19.56 1.53 22.03
CA VAL A 211 -20.45 0.56 21.38
C VAL A 211 -19.81 -0.83 21.33
N ILE A 212 -18.48 -0.89 21.24
CA ILE A 212 -17.69 -2.11 21.29
C ILE A 212 -16.69 -1.93 22.43
N ARG A 213 -16.70 -2.86 23.41
CA ARG A 213 -15.77 -2.91 24.55
C ARG A 213 -14.67 -3.93 24.30
#